data_AF-A0A972ULQ0-F1
#
_entry.id   AF-A0A972ULQ0-F1
#
_cell.length_a   1.000
_cell.length_b   1.000
_cell.length_c   1.000
_cell.angle_alpha   90.00
_cell.angle_beta   90.00
_cell.angle_gamma   90.00
#
_symmetry.space_group_name_H-M   'P 1'
#
loop_
_entity.id
_entity.type
_entity.pdbx_description
1 polymer ?
#
loop_
_entity_poly.entity_id
_entity_poly.type
_entity_poly.pdbx_seq_one_letter_code
_entity_poly.pdbx_strand_id
1 'polypeptide(L)'
;PRVLIDDSASRTYTVLEVNGRDRPGLLYDLTRTLTDLNLQIGSARIATYGEAAVDVFYVKDLFGLKVSHEGKLAQIHATLLAAMEGPDTAQPETGEPLTVASTAAGE
;
A
#
# COMPACT_ATOMS: atom_id res chain seq x y z
N PRO A 1 3.06 -15.52 -1.42
CA PRO A 1 2.18 -14.35 -1.63
C PRO A 1 1.57 -14.42 -3.04
N ARG A 2 0.41 -13.82 -3.28
CA ARG A 2 -0.25 -13.78 -4.60
C ARG A 2 -0.89 -12.41 -4.81
N VAL A 3 -0.74 -11.88 -6.02
CA VAL A 3 -1.40 -10.65 -6.47
C VAL A 3 -2.27 -11.00 -7.68
N LEU A 4 -3.51 -10.56 -7.68
CA LEU A 4 -4.43 -10.65 -8.80
C LEU A 4 -4.85 -9.24 -9.21
N ILE A 5 -5.00 -9.03 -10.51
CA ILE A 5 -5.48 -7.78 -11.07
C ILE A 5 -6.61 -8.09 -12.03
N ASP A 6 -7.75 -7.45 -11.81
CA ASP A 6 -8.95 -7.59 -12.62
C ASP A 6 -9.48 -6.20 -13.01
N ASP A 7 -9.28 -5.84 -14.28
CA ASP A 7 -9.81 -4.63 -14.86
C ASP A 7 -11.20 -4.84 -15.49
N SER A 8 -11.90 -5.93 -15.19
CA SER A 8 -13.25 -6.25 -15.68
C SER A 8 -14.27 -6.38 -14.55
N ALA A 9 -13.84 -6.74 -13.34
CA ALA A 9 -14.66 -6.93 -12.14
C ALA A 9 -15.49 -5.71 -11.72
N SER A 10 -15.08 -4.50 -12.12
CA SER A 10 -15.81 -3.26 -11.85
C SER A 10 -15.92 -2.41 -13.11
N ARG A 11 -17.05 -1.72 -13.29
CA ARG A 11 -17.23 -0.79 -14.42
C ARG A 11 -16.32 0.44 -14.34
N THR A 12 -15.92 0.83 -13.13
CA THR A 12 -15.25 2.12 -12.87
C THR A 12 -13.88 2.00 -12.20
N TYR A 13 -13.50 0.82 -11.72
CA TYR A 13 -12.23 0.59 -11.02
C TYR A 13 -11.48 -0.60 -11.62
N THR A 14 -10.16 -0.58 -11.50
CA THR A 14 -9.34 -1.78 -11.57
C THR A 14 -9.29 -2.38 -10.17
N VAL A 15 -9.53 -3.69 -10.05
CA VAL A 15 -9.56 -4.39 -8.76
C VAL A 15 -8.24 -5.11 -8.56
N LEU A 16 -7.61 -4.88 -7.42
CA LEU A 16 -6.37 -5.53 -7.01
C LEU A 16 -6.69 -6.42 -5.80
N GLU A 17 -6.39 -7.71 -5.89
CA GLU A 17 -6.52 -8.63 -4.76
C GLU A 17 -5.14 -9.16 -4.36
N VAL A 18 -4.82 -9.01 -3.09
CA VAL A 18 -3.52 -9.32 -2.51
C VAL A 18 -3.73 -10.35 -1.40
N ASN A 19 -3.09 -11.51 -1.54
CA ASN A 19 -3.21 -12.62 -0.59
C ASN A 19 -1.83 -13.04 -0.06
N GLY A 20 -1.64 -13.03 1.25
CA GLY A 20 -0.32 -13.33 1.83
C GLY A 20 -0.33 -13.59 3.31
N ARG A 21 0.87 -13.72 3.87
CA ARG A 21 1.07 -13.76 5.31
C ARG A 21 0.79 -12.37 5.88
N ASP A 22 -0.06 -12.28 6.89
CA ASP A 22 -0.25 -11.06 7.64
C ASP A 22 1.00 -10.79 8.49
N ARG A 23 1.50 -9.56 8.40
CA ARG A 23 2.70 -9.12 9.12
C ARG A 23 2.56 -7.66 9.52
N PRO A 24 3.23 -7.23 10.61
CA PRO A 24 3.29 -5.82 10.96
C PRO A 24 3.73 -4.97 9.76
N GLY A 25 3.00 -3.88 9.53
CA GLY A 25 3.27 -2.94 8.45
C GLY A 25 2.78 -3.35 7.06
N LEU A 26 2.20 -4.54 6.86
CA LEU A 26 1.78 -5.00 5.52
C LEU A 26 0.85 -4.00 4.82
N LEU A 27 -0.23 -3.56 5.49
CA LEU A 27 -1.18 -2.63 4.91
C LEU A 27 -0.53 -1.27 4.58
N TYR A 28 0.41 -0.81 5.41
CA TYR A 28 1.18 0.41 5.13
C TYR A 28 2.02 0.24 3.87
N ASP A 29 2.76 -0.86 3.75
CA ASP A 29 3.60 -1.13 2.58
C ASP A 29 2.77 -1.25 1.29
N LEU A 30 1.62 -1.91 1.35
CA LEU A 30 0.69 -2.03 0.22
C LEU A 30 0.14 -0.65 -0.19
N THR A 31 -0.42 0.10 0.75
CA THR A 31 -1.03 1.42 0.45
C THR A 31 0.00 2.46 0.01
N ARG A 32 1.21 2.44 0.58
CA ARG A 32 2.33 3.24 0.12
C ARG A 32 2.74 2.86 -1.30
N THR A 33 2.90 1.57 -1.58
CA THR A 33 3.23 1.09 -2.93
C THR A 33 2.22 1.54 -3.97
N LEU A 34 0.92 1.45 -3.65
CA LEU A 34 -0.14 1.94 -4.54
C LEU A 34 -0.02 3.45 -4.79
N THR A 35 0.29 4.22 -3.74
CA THR A 35 0.50 5.66 -3.83
C THR A 35 1.72 6.02 -4.69
N ASP A 36 2.84 5.32 -4.50
CA ASP A 36 4.09 5.49 -5.27
C ASP A 36 3.90 5.10 -6.74
N LEU A 37 2.98 4.18 -7.03
CA LEU A 37 2.55 3.83 -8.40
C LEU A 37 1.54 4.83 -8.98
N ASN A 38 1.24 5.91 -8.27
CA ASN A 38 0.26 6.93 -8.63
C ASN A 38 -1.17 6.39 -8.82
N LEU A 39 -1.56 5.44 -7.98
CA LEU A 39 -2.91 4.90 -7.95
C LEU A 39 -3.73 5.57 -6.86
N GLN A 40 -4.98 5.89 -7.18
CA GLN A 40 -5.97 6.39 -6.25
C GLN A 40 -6.83 5.25 -5.74
N ILE A 41 -6.88 5.03 -4.43
CA ILE A 41 -7.76 4.04 -3.81
C ILE A 41 -9.14 4.66 -3.59
N GLY A 42 -10.16 4.14 -4.26
CA GLY A 42 -11.55 4.56 -4.05
C GLY A 42 -12.23 3.81 -2.89
N SER A 43 -11.91 2.53 -2.74
CA SER A 43 -12.39 1.69 -1.64
C SER A 43 -11.42 0.54 -1.42
N ALA A 44 -11.41 0.00 -0.21
CA ALA A 44 -10.65 -1.20 0.12
C ALA A 44 -11.45 -2.11 1.05
N ARG A 45 -11.25 -3.41 0.90
CA ARG A 45 -11.77 -4.43 1.80
C ARG A 45 -10.60 -5.23 2.34
N ILE A 46 -10.35 -5.09 3.63
CA ILE A 46 -9.21 -5.66 4.35
C ILE A 46 -9.74 -6.77 5.24
N ALA A 47 -9.19 -7.97 5.12
CA ALA A 47 -9.60 -9.13 5.90
C ALA A 47 -8.40 -9.95 6.35
N THR A 48 -8.32 -10.20 7.67
CA THR A 48 -7.31 -11.08 8.27
C THR A 48 -7.97 -12.36 8.77
N TYR A 49 -7.37 -13.50 8.42
CA TYR A 49 -7.74 -14.83 8.87
C TYR A 49 -6.53 -15.52 9.49
N GLY A 50 -6.41 -15.44 10.82
CA GLY A 50 -5.24 -15.99 11.52
C GLY A 50 -3.95 -15.29 11.08
N GLU A 51 -3.04 -16.02 10.44
CA GLU A 51 -1.78 -15.50 9.89
C GLU A 51 -1.89 -15.08 8.41
N ALA A 52 -3.08 -15.12 7.81
CA ALA A 52 -3.27 -14.76 6.41
C ALA A 52 -4.01 -13.42 6.27
N ALA A 53 -3.56 -12.57 5.36
CA ALA A 53 -4.23 -11.35 4.93
C ALA A 53 -4.79 -11.52 3.51
N VAL A 54 -6.00 -11.04 3.30
CA VAL A 54 -6.71 -10.97 2.02
C VAL A 54 -7.25 -9.55 1.86
N ASP A 55 -6.54 -8.77 1.03
CA ASP A 55 -6.82 -7.35 0.84
C ASP A 55 -7.26 -7.10 -0.60
N VAL A 56 -8.40 -6.42 -0.76
CA VAL A 56 -8.95 -6.03 -2.06
C VAL A 56 -8.99 -4.52 -2.17
N PHE A 57 -8.33 -3.95 -3.17
CA PHE A 57 -8.29 -2.51 -3.45
C PHE A 57 -8.97 -2.19 -4.76
N TYR A 58 -9.87 -1.19 -4.74
CA TYR A 58 -10.50 -0.63 -5.92
C TYR A 58 -9.75 0.63 -6.31
N VAL A 59 -8.98 0.57 -7.39
CA VAL A 59 -8.05 1.63 -7.78
C VAL A 59 -8.39 2.27 -9.12
N LYS A 60 -7.94 3.51 -9.26
CA LYS A 60 -7.89 4.29 -10.49
C LYS A 60 -6.49 4.86 -10.68
N ASP A 61 -6.17 5.26 -11.90
CA ASP A 61 -4.99 6.08 -12.16
C ASP A 61 -5.19 7.55 -11.73
N LEU A 62 -4.18 8.39 -11.93
CA LEU A 62 -4.24 9.83 -11.63
C LEU A 62 -5.29 10.60 -12.43
N PHE A 63 -5.71 10.08 -13.58
CA PHE A 63 -6.74 10.68 -14.42
C PHE A 63 -8.15 10.22 -14.01
N GLY A 64 -8.26 9.41 -12.95
CA GLY A 64 -9.52 8.86 -12.48
C GLY A 64 -10.09 7.74 -13.36
N LEU A 65 -9.25 7.15 -14.22
CA LEU A 65 -9.58 6.07 -15.14
C LEU A 65 -9.13 4.71 -14.60
N LYS A 66 -9.66 3.65 -15.22
CA LYS A 66 -9.20 2.28 -14.94
C LYS A 66 -7.82 2.07 -15.54
N VAL A 67 -6.97 1.35 -14.82
CA VAL A 67 -5.70 0.86 -15.34
C VAL A 67 -5.98 -0.33 -16.24
N SER A 68 -5.67 -0.19 -17.53
CA SER A 68 -5.83 -1.24 -18.56
C SER A 68 -4.55 -1.46 -19.39
N HIS A 69 -3.58 -0.54 -19.29
CA HIS A 69 -2.31 -0.66 -19.99
C HIS A 69 -1.48 -1.81 -19.42
N GLU A 70 -1.21 -2.83 -20.24
CA GLU A 70 -0.51 -4.06 -19.86
C GLU A 70 0.82 -3.81 -19.14
N GLY A 71 1.65 -2.89 -19.63
CA GLY A 71 2.92 -2.55 -18.98
C GLY A 71 2.75 -1.97 -17.58
N LYS A 72 1.70 -1.16 -17.35
CA LYS A 72 1.39 -0.63 -16.02
C LYS A 72 0.84 -1.72 -15.10
N LEU A 73 0.01 -2.62 -15.62
CA LEU A 73 -0.51 -3.77 -14.88
C LEU A 73 0.63 -4.71 -14.44
N ALA A 74 1.58 -4.99 -15.33
CA ALA A 74 2.77 -5.79 -15.01
C ALA A 74 3.63 -5.10 -13.94
N GLN A 75 3.83 -3.79 -14.04
CA GLN A 75 4.53 -3.02 -13.01
C GLN A 75 3.81 -3.10 -11.65
N ILE A 76 2.50 -2.86 -11.61
CA ILE A 76 1.69 -2.94 -10.38
C ILE A 76 1.83 -4.32 -9.74
N HIS A 77 1.68 -5.38 -10.53
CA HIS A 77 1.80 -6.76 -10.06
C HIS A 77 3.17 -7.01 -9.43
N ALA A 78 4.25 -6.67 -10.13
CA ALA A 78 5.62 -6.90 -9.66
C ALA A 78 5.93 -6.11 -8.37
N THR A 79 5.57 -4.83 -8.31
CA THR A 79 5.86 -3.99 -7.14
C THR A 79 5.03 -4.40 -5.92
N LEU A 80 3.75 -4.75 -6.11
CA LEU A 80 2.93 -5.26 -5.00
C LEU A 80 3.45 -6.60 -4.48
N LEU A 81 3.85 -7.51 -5.36
CA LEU A 81 4.39 -8.80 -4.95
C LEU A 81 5.67 -8.60 -4.10
N ALA A 82 6.56 -7.70 -4.51
CA ALA A 82 7.76 -7.36 -3.74
C ALA A 82 7.42 -6.71 -2.38
N ALA A 83 6.44 -5.81 -2.34
CA ALA A 83 6.01 -5.16 -1.09
C ALA A 83 5.51 -6.17 -0.04
N MET A 84 4.95 -7.31 -0.47
CA MET A 84 4.48 -8.35 0.45
C MET A 84 5.61 -9.05 1.21
N GLU A 85 6.82 -9.10 0.64
CA GLU A 85 7.98 -9.73 1.28
C GLU A 85 8.58 -8.87 2.40
N GLY A 86 8.18 -7.60 2.48
CA GLY A 86 8.66 -6.62 3.46
C GLY A 86 9.88 -5.86 2.94
N PRO A 87 10.13 -4.63 3.43
CA PRO A 87 11.40 -3.98 3.16
C PRO A 87 12.52 -4.83 3.78
N ASP A 88 13.60 -5.05 3.02
CA ASP A 88 14.90 -5.36 3.63
C ASP A 88 15.16 -4.27 4.66
N THR A 89 15.26 -4.66 5.93
CA THR A 89 15.16 -3.78 7.10
C THR A 89 16.19 -2.66 7.04
N ALA A 90 15.78 -1.47 6.58
CA ALA A 90 16.57 -0.25 6.71
C ALA A 90 15.67 1.00 6.65
N GLN A 91 14.83 1.18 7.67
CA GLN A 91 14.55 2.54 8.11
C GLN A 91 14.37 2.55 9.64
N PRO A 92 15.29 3.18 10.40
CA PRO A 92 15.02 3.50 11.79
C PRO A 92 14.02 4.65 11.80
N GLU A 93 12.84 4.39 12.32
CA GLU A 93 11.92 5.41 12.82
C GLU A 93 12.51 5.98 14.12
N THR A 94 13.50 6.87 13.99
CA THR A 94 13.94 7.70 15.10
C THR A 94 12.81 8.65 15.44
N GLY A 95 11.94 8.23 16.36
CA GLY A 95 11.11 9.15 17.13
C GLY A 95 12.04 10.01 17.98
N GLU A 96 12.49 11.16 17.47
CA GLU A 96 13.06 12.19 18.32
C GLU A 96 11.94 12.76 19.19
N PRO A 97 12.04 12.68 20.53
CA PRO A 97 11.13 13.43 21.39
C PRO A 97 11.44 14.92 21.20
N LEU A 98 10.42 15.70 20.86
CA LEU A 98 10.42 17.16 20.94
C LEU A 98 10.75 17.57 22.37
N THR A 99 12.03 17.75 22.67
CA THR A 99 12.46 18.36 23.92
C THR A 99 12.21 19.85 23.79
N VAL A 100 11.08 20.32 24.34
CA VAL A 100 10.85 21.73 24.61
C VAL A 100 11.89 22.19 25.63
N ALA A 101 12.95 22.83 25.16
CA ALA A 101 13.89 23.53 26.01
C ALA A 101 13.18 24.72 26.68
N SER A 102 12.91 24.55 27.97
CA SER A 102 12.57 25.64 28.87
C SER A 102 13.81 26.49 29.08
N THR A 103 13.79 27.74 28.61
CA THR A 103 14.73 28.78 29.06
C THR A 103 13.91 29.84 29.79
N ALA A 104 14.01 29.80 31.11
CA ALA A 104 13.76 30.93 31.98
C ALA A 104 14.91 31.92 31.81
N ALA A 105 14.60 33.15 31.40
CA ALA A 105 15.50 34.29 31.57
C ALA A 105 15.01 35.04 32.80
N GLY A 106 15.72 34.85 33.91
CA GLY A 106 15.79 35.84 34.97
C GLY A 106 17.03 36.68 34.71
N GLU A 107 16.84 37.99 34.57
CA GLU A 107 17.65 39.07 35.13
C GLU A 107 16.95 40.42 34.90
#